data_AF-A0A957QDY5-F1
#
_entry.id   AF-A0A957QDY5-F1
#
_cell.length_a   1.000
_cell.length_b   1.000
_cell.length_c   1.000
_cell.angle_alpha   90.00
_cell.angle_beta   90.00
_cell.angle_gamma   90.00
#
_symmetry.space_group_name_H-M   'P 1'
#
loop_
_entity.id
_entity.type
_entity.pdbx_description
1 polymer ?
#
loop_
_entity_poly.entity_id
_entity_poly.type
_entity_poly.pdbx_seq_one_letter_code
_entity_poly.pdbx_strand_id
1 'polypeptide(L)'
;TQDETYYILDAKPDAQVYLGFQDGIDPVTFRRALEESQAKAQAMDIEQFVQHFPAQKHGLFLIPHGTVHCSGKDVMVLEISATPYIFTFKMYDWMRLDLDGKPRPINIERAFANLNFSRQGSRVADELISKPTVIAHGDDWQLVHLPTHADHFYDVHRFEFDSSVEAETGGSCHVMSLVEGTSILLEMADGTQQRFNYAETFVVPAAAGRYRLVNEGNGRAMVVKAFVKASFKL
;
A
#
# COMPACT_ATOMS: atom_id res chain seq x y z
N THR A 1 -13.79 -5.93 7.12
CA THR A 1 -13.10 -5.96 5.82
C THR A 1 -11.75 -5.28 5.99
N GLN A 2 -10.73 -5.68 5.23
CA GLN A 2 -9.35 -5.25 5.43
C GLN A 2 -9.14 -3.83 4.89
N ASP A 3 -8.42 -3.01 5.67
CA ASP A 3 -7.94 -1.69 5.25
C ASP A 3 -6.45 -1.80 4.96
N GLU A 4 -6.02 -1.46 3.76
CA GLU A 4 -4.63 -1.58 3.33
C GLU A 4 -4.17 -0.41 2.47
N THR A 5 -2.87 -0.39 2.21
CA THR A 5 -2.24 0.50 1.25
C THR A 5 -1.20 -0.27 0.46
N TYR A 6 -1.03 0.08 -0.82
CA TYR A 6 0.07 -0.41 -1.65
C TYR A 6 1.11 0.68 -1.78
N TYR A 7 2.22 0.53 -1.06
CA TYR A 7 3.44 1.29 -1.33
C TYR A 7 4.20 0.59 -2.47
N ILE A 8 4.40 1.30 -3.58
CA ILE A 8 5.11 0.74 -4.73
C ILE A 8 6.60 0.76 -4.46
N LEU A 9 7.15 -0.37 -4.01
CA LEU A 9 8.57 -0.49 -3.71
C LEU A 9 9.40 -0.50 -5.00
N ASP A 10 8.92 -1.19 -6.03
CA ASP A 10 9.51 -1.15 -7.38
C ASP A 10 8.47 -1.45 -8.45
N ALA A 11 8.70 -0.99 -9.69
CA ALA A 11 7.78 -1.16 -10.81
C ALA A 11 8.48 -1.02 -12.17
N LYS A 12 8.05 -1.82 -13.15
CA LYS A 12 8.45 -1.60 -14.56
C LYS A 12 7.70 -0.38 -15.16
N PRO A 13 8.21 0.23 -16.25
CA PRO A 13 7.65 1.47 -16.82
C PRO A 13 6.13 1.45 -17.11
N ASP A 14 5.59 0.30 -17.54
CA ASP A 14 4.17 0.17 -17.90
C ASP A 14 3.31 -0.47 -16.80
N ALA A 15 3.89 -0.74 -15.63
CA ALA A 15 3.20 -1.42 -14.55
C ALA A 15 2.03 -0.57 -14.02
N GLN A 16 0.93 -1.23 -13.65
CA GLN A 16 -0.33 -0.57 -13.27
C GLN A 16 -0.84 -1.10 -11.93
N VAL A 17 -1.63 -0.29 -11.24
CA VAL A 17 -2.50 -0.71 -10.14
C VAL A 17 -3.94 -0.51 -10.57
N TYR A 18 -4.75 -1.55 -10.47
CA TYR A 18 -6.21 -1.45 -10.65
C TYR A 18 -6.81 -0.99 -9.33
N LEU A 19 -7.64 0.05 -9.37
CA LEU A 19 -8.17 0.68 -8.16
C LEU A 19 -9.49 1.39 -8.47
N GLY A 20 -10.54 1.06 -7.72
CA GLY A 20 -11.84 1.72 -7.84
C GLY A 20 -12.56 1.47 -9.18
N PHE A 21 -13.82 1.87 -9.25
CA PHE A 21 -14.67 1.62 -10.42
C PHE A 21 -14.58 2.74 -11.46
N GLN A 22 -14.88 2.43 -12.71
CA GLN A 22 -15.14 3.44 -13.74
C GLN A 22 -16.33 4.33 -13.34
N ASP A 23 -16.38 5.55 -13.85
CA ASP A 23 -17.48 6.47 -13.56
C ASP A 23 -18.82 5.95 -14.10
N GLY A 24 -19.88 6.06 -13.31
CA GLY A 24 -21.21 5.56 -13.65
C GLY A 24 -21.34 4.04 -13.66
N ILE A 25 -20.50 3.32 -12.90
CA ILE A 25 -20.55 1.86 -12.82
C ILE A 25 -21.97 1.36 -12.51
N ASP A 26 -22.48 0.41 -13.31
CA ASP A 26 -23.71 -0.31 -13.00
C ASP A 26 -23.37 -1.65 -12.30
N PRO A 27 -23.70 -1.80 -11.00
CA PRO A 27 -23.45 -3.04 -10.26
C PRO A 27 -24.10 -4.26 -10.90
N VAL A 28 -25.27 -4.12 -11.53
CA VAL A 28 -26.00 -5.25 -12.14
C VAL A 28 -25.25 -5.77 -13.36
N THR A 29 -24.85 -4.87 -14.26
CA THR A 29 -24.06 -5.22 -15.45
C THR A 29 -22.70 -5.78 -15.06
N PHE A 30 -22.00 -5.18 -14.09
CA PHE A 30 -20.72 -5.69 -13.60
C PHE A 30 -20.85 -7.10 -13.02
N ARG A 31 -21.85 -7.34 -12.18
CA ARG A 31 -22.11 -8.66 -11.60
C ARG A 31 -22.36 -9.71 -12.67
N ARG A 32 -23.25 -9.41 -13.62
CA ARG A 32 -23.56 -10.31 -14.74
C ARG A 32 -22.30 -10.64 -15.55
N ALA A 33 -21.47 -9.65 -15.84
CA ALA A 33 -20.24 -9.87 -16.58
C ALA A 33 -19.30 -10.85 -15.85
N LEU A 34 -19.17 -10.73 -14.53
CA LEU A 34 -18.35 -11.62 -13.70
C LEU A 34 -18.90 -13.05 -13.69
N GLU A 35 -20.21 -13.19 -13.47
CA GLU A 35 -20.90 -14.48 -13.47
C GLU A 35 -20.82 -15.17 -14.84
N GLU A 36 -20.97 -14.42 -15.93
CA GLU A 36 -20.82 -14.95 -17.29
C GLU A 36 -19.38 -15.36 -17.61
N SER A 37 -18.40 -14.54 -17.21
CA SER A 37 -16.97 -14.86 -17.35
C SER A 37 -16.63 -16.18 -16.65
N GLN A 38 -17.11 -16.35 -15.41
CA GLN A 38 -16.91 -17.58 -14.65
C GLN A 38 -17.62 -18.78 -15.29
N ALA A 39 -18.90 -18.64 -15.64
CA ALA A 39 -19.71 -19.75 -16.15
C ALA A 39 -19.27 -20.24 -17.53
N LYS A 40 -18.83 -19.32 -18.41
CA LYS A 40 -18.42 -19.62 -19.79
C LYS A 40 -16.91 -19.79 -19.93
N ALA A 41 -16.16 -19.65 -18.83
CA ALA A 41 -14.70 -19.61 -18.82
C ALA A 41 -14.10 -18.63 -19.85
N GLN A 42 -14.71 -17.44 -19.96
CA GLN A 42 -14.35 -16.44 -20.95
C GLN A 42 -13.73 -15.23 -20.26
N ALA A 43 -12.66 -14.68 -20.85
CA ALA A 43 -12.08 -13.44 -20.35
C ALA A 43 -13.08 -12.29 -20.45
N MET A 44 -13.09 -11.42 -19.45
CA MET A 44 -13.80 -10.15 -19.50
C MET A 44 -12.83 -9.01 -19.67
N ASP A 45 -13.29 -7.96 -20.34
CA ASP A 45 -12.63 -6.68 -20.37
C ASP A 45 -12.92 -5.92 -19.06
N ILE A 46 -12.06 -6.14 -18.06
CA ILE A 46 -12.25 -5.57 -16.72
C ILE A 46 -12.12 -4.05 -16.70
N GLU A 47 -11.40 -3.47 -17.66
CA GLU A 47 -11.14 -2.03 -17.73
C GLU A 47 -12.42 -1.23 -18.04
N GLN A 48 -13.45 -1.89 -18.58
CA GLN A 48 -14.80 -1.32 -18.69
C GLN A 48 -15.45 -1.04 -17.34
N PHE A 49 -15.00 -1.71 -16.27
CA PHE A 49 -15.62 -1.64 -14.95
C PHE A 49 -14.68 -1.05 -13.88
N VAL A 50 -13.38 -1.28 -13.98
CA VAL A 50 -12.38 -0.93 -12.96
C VAL A 50 -11.34 0.00 -13.57
N GLN A 51 -10.99 1.08 -12.87
CA GLN A 51 -9.94 1.99 -13.29
C GLN A 51 -8.55 1.38 -13.04
N HIS A 52 -7.55 1.85 -13.79
CA HIS A 52 -6.16 1.52 -13.53
C HIS A 52 -5.29 2.78 -13.58
N PHE A 53 -4.20 2.76 -12.82
CA PHE A 53 -3.29 3.89 -12.66
C PHE A 53 -1.83 3.43 -12.75
N PRO A 54 -0.91 4.27 -13.27
CA PRO A 54 0.51 3.93 -13.33
C PRO A 54 1.07 3.62 -11.93
N ALA A 55 1.72 2.46 -11.78
CA ALA A 55 2.40 2.07 -10.55
C ALA A 55 3.74 2.80 -10.45
N GLN A 56 3.72 4.06 -10.02
CA GLN A 56 4.94 4.86 -9.86
C GLN A 56 5.72 4.37 -8.64
N LYS A 57 7.01 4.03 -8.82
CA LYS A 57 7.91 3.70 -7.72
C LYS A 57 7.84 4.79 -6.65
N HIS A 58 7.74 4.39 -5.39
CA HIS A 58 7.57 5.24 -4.22
C HIS A 58 6.21 5.97 -4.13
N GLY A 59 5.24 5.61 -4.97
CA GLY A 59 3.84 6.01 -4.84
C GLY A 59 3.10 5.19 -3.79
N LEU A 60 2.00 5.73 -3.28
CA LEU A 60 1.15 5.08 -2.28
C LEU A 60 -0.33 5.11 -2.72
N PHE A 61 -0.89 3.92 -2.93
CA PHE A 61 -2.31 3.73 -3.20
C PHE A 61 -3.05 3.35 -1.92
N LEU A 62 -4.23 3.91 -1.74
CA LEU A 62 -5.03 3.78 -0.53
C LEU A 62 -6.21 2.88 -0.80
N ILE A 63 -6.34 1.81 -0.01
CA ILE A 63 -7.35 0.78 -0.18
C ILE A 63 -8.13 0.68 1.12
N PRO A 64 -8.99 1.66 1.43
CA PRO A 64 -9.98 1.50 2.48
C PRO A 64 -10.90 0.32 2.13
N HIS A 65 -11.47 -0.31 3.15
CA HIS A 65 -12.28 -1.51 3.01
C HIS A 65 -13.43 -1.36 2.03
N GLY A 66 -13.66 -2.35 1.17
CA GLY A 66 -14.71 -2.32 0.13
C GLY A 66 -14.27 -1.70 -1.20
N THR A 67 -12.99 -1.34 -1.35
CA THR A 67 -12.41 -0.87 -2.62
C THR A 67 -12.10 -2.08 -3.49
N VAL A 68 -12.57 -2.10 -4.74
CA VAL A 68 -12.07 -3.05 -5.74
C VAL A 68 -10.64 -2.66 -6.12
N HIS A 69 -9.72 -3.62 -6.10
CA HIS A 69 -8.32 -3.36 -6.40
C HIS A 69 -7.58 -4.62 -6.85
N CYS A 70 -6.45 -4.43 -7.53
CA CYS A 70 -5.51 -5.49 -7.88
C CYS A 70 -4.13 -4.87 -8.18
N SER A 71 -3.05 -5.45 -7.64
CA SER A 71 -1.71 -5.15 -8.14
C SER A 71 -1.58 -5.73 -9.56
N GLY A 72 -1.21 -4.88 -10.52
CA GLY A 72 -0.93 -5.32 -11.88
C GLY A 72 0.34 -6.16 -11.95
N LYS A 73 0.63 -6.67 -13.14
CA LYS A 73 1.90 -7.35 -13.42
C LYS A 73 3.07 -6.38 -13.22
N ASP A 74 4.24 -6.95 -12.91
CA ASP A 74 5.51 -6.22 -12.84
C ASP A 74 5.54 -5.09 -11.79
N VAL A 75 4.78 -5.25 -10.70
CA VAL A 75 4.78 -4.38 -9.51
C VAL A 75 5.31 -5.16 -8.31
N MET A 76 6.23 -4.56 -7.55
CA MET A 76 6.61 -5.01 -6.22
C MET A 76 5.97 -4.08 -5.18
N VAL A 77 5.07 -4.65 -4.38
CA VAL A 77 4.28 -3.91 -3.39
C VAL A 77 4.79 -4.21 -1.98
N LEU A 78 5.05 -3.15 -1.20
CA LEU A 78 5.05 -3.21 0.26
C LEU A 78 3.62 -2.89 0.72
N GLU A 79 2.91 -3.92 1.18
CA GLU A 79 1.55 -3.78 1.67
C GLU A 79 1.59 -3.41 3.16
N ILE A 80 0.99 -2.28 3.51
CA ILE A 80 0.78 -1.86 4.90
C ILE A 80 -0.70 -2.03 5.19
N SER A 81 -1.05 -2.88 6.16
CA SER A 81 -2.44 -3.31 6.34
C SER A 81 -2.86 -3.47 7.80
N ALA A 82 -4.17 -3.34 8.01
CA ALA A 82 -4.86 -3.72 9.23
C ALA A 82 -4.87 -5.25 9.37
N THR A 83 -4.44 -5.76 10.53
CA THR A 83 -4.45 -7.21 10.81
C THR A 83 -5.77 -7.84 11.27
N PRO A 84 -6.95 -7.19 11.42
CA PRO A 84 -7.99 -7.81 12.23
C PRO A 84 -8.54 -9.11 11.63
N TYR A 85 -8.68 -9.26 10.30
CA TYR A 85 -9.11 -10.52 9.67
C TYR A 85 -8.70 -10.62 8.18
N ILE A 86 -8.09 -11.75 7.77
CA ILE A 86 -7.62 -12.00 6.40
C ILE A 86 -8.77 -12.56 5.54
N PHE A 87 -9.55 -11.70 4.89
CA PHE A 87 -10.56 -12.13 3.92
C PHE A 87 -10.45 -11.34 2.62
N THR A 88 -10.02 -12.02 1.56
CA THR A 88 -10.03 -11.50 0.19
C THR A 88 -11.14 -12.17 -0.61
N PHE A 89 -12.13 -11.41 -1.07
CA PHE A 89 -13.17 -11.91 -1.97
C PHE A 89 -12.78 -11.62 -3.42
N LYS A 90 -12.16 -12.61 -4.07
CA LYS A 90 -11.84 -12.52 -5.50
C LYS A 90 -13.11 -12.55 -6.33
N MET A 91 -13.20 -11.67 -7.32
CA MET A 91 -14.32 -11.62 -8.26
C MET A 91 -13.91 -12.05 -9.66
N TYR A 92 -12.67 -11.83 -10.04
CA TYR A 92 -12.11 -12.24 -11.31
C TYR A 92 -10.59 -12.41 -11.15
N ASP A 93 -10.03 -13.42 -11.82
CA ASP A 93 -8.65 -13.84 -11.60
C ASP A 93 -7.91 -14.16 -12.92
N TRP A 94 -8.24 -13.39 -13.97
CA TRP A 94 -7.66 -13.46 -15.33
C TRP A 94 -7.71 -14.86 -15.94
N MET A 95 -8.79 -15.61 -15.69
CA MET A 95 -8.96 -16.99 -16.16
C MET A 95 -7.81 -17.93 -15.76
N ARG A 96 -7.05 -17.58 -14.72
CA ARG A 96 -5.95 -18.43 -14.24
C ARG A 96 -6.50 -19.70 -13.63
N LEU A 97 -5.94 -20.81 -14.10
CA LEU A 97 -6.25 -22.13 -13.60
C LEU A 97 -5.45 -22.43 -12.33
N ASP A 98 -5.99 -23.28 -11.48
CA ASP A 98 -5.29 -23.93 -10.39
C ASP A 98 -4.39 -25.06 -10.89
N LEU A 99 -3.75 -25.76 -9.96
CA LEU A 99 -2.84 -26.87 -10.26
C LEU A 99 -3.55 -28.08 -10.90
N ASP A 100 -4.87 -28.18 -10.76
CA ASP A 100 -5.71 -29.24 -11.32
C ASP A 100 -6.33 -28.83 -12.68
N GLY A 101 -5.97 -27.65 -13.21
CA GLY A 101 -6.48 -27.14 -14.48
C GLY A 101 -7.90 -26.58 -14.40
N LYS A 102 -8.42 -26.28 -13.20
CA LYS A 102 -9.75 -25.69 -12.99
C LYS A 102 -9.63 -24.18 -12.71
N PRO A 103 -10.65 -23.36 -13.03
CA PRO A 103 -10.65 -21.96 -12.62
C PRO A 103 -10.51 -21.82 -11.10
N ARG A 104 -9.64 -20.93 -10.63
CA ARG A 104 -9.45 -20.69 -9.20
C ARG A 104 -10.74 -20.20 -8.52
N PRO A 105 -10.93 -20.51 -7.23
CA PRO A 105 -12.14 -20.14 -6.51
C PRO A 105 -12.29 -18.62 -6.44
N ILE A 106 -13.49 -18.15 -6.79
CA ILE A 106 -13.94 -16.76 -6.66
C ILE A 106 -15.24 -16.72 -5.86
N ASN A 107 -15.54 -15.59 -5.24
CA ASN A 107 -16.72 -15.42 -4.37
C ASN A 107 -17.43 -14.09 -4.68
N ILE A 108 -18.10 -14.07 -5.83
CA ILE A 108 -18.79 -12.88 -6.36
C ILE A 108 -19.86 -12.39 -5.37
N GLU A 109 -20.71 -13.29 -4.85
CA GLU A 109 -21.78 -12.92 -3.92
C GLU A 109 -21.25 -12.20 -2.67
N ARG A 110 -20.23 -12.75 -2.01
CA ARG A 110 -19.63 -12.12 -0.82
C ARG A 110 -18.91 -10.83 -1.15
N ALA A 111 -18.27 -10.74 -2.31
CA ALA A 111 -17.67 -9.49 -2.75
C ALA A 111 -18.72 -8.38 -2.89
N PHE A 112 -19.84 -8.65 -3.58
CA PHE A 112 -20.92 -7.69 -3.78
C PHE A 112 -21.60 -7.24 -2.47
N ALA A 113 -21.60 -8.08 -1.44
CA ALA A 113 -22.08 -7.68 -0.12
C ALA A 113 -21.15 -6.68 0.61
N ASN A 114 -19.93 -6.45 0.11
CA ASN A 114 -18.89 -5.62 0.74
C ASN A 114 -18.36 -4.49 -0.13
N LEU A 115 -18.66 -4.47 -1.44
CA LEU A 115 -18.17 -3.45 -2.36
C LEU A 115 -18.78 -2.08 -2.07
N ASN A 116 -17.93 -1.05 -2.11
CA ASN A 116 -18.36 0.34 -2.09
C ASN A 116 -18.29 0.95 -3.51
N PHE A 117 -19.42 0.92 -4.21
CA PHE A 117 -19.53 1.45 -5.58
C PHE A 117 -19.40 2.98 -5.68
N SER A 118 -19.42 3.71 -4.56
CA SER A 118 -19.18 5.16 -4.58
C SER A 118 -17.72 5.54 -4.86
N ARG A 119 -16.80 4.56 -4.79
CA ARG A 119 -15.37 4.70 -5.10
C ARG A 119 -15.15 4.56 -6.61
N GLN A 120 -15.61 5.57 -7.33
CA GLN A 120 -15.65 5.58 -8.78
C GLN A 120 -15.26 6.94 -9.37
N GLY A 121 -14.98 6.97 -10.67
CA GLY A 121 -14.65 8.19 -11.40
C GLY A 121 -13.49 8.97 -10.76
N SER A 122 -13.57 10.30 -10.76
CA SER A 122 -12.52 11.19 -10.25
C SER A 122 -12.20 10.99 -8.76
N ARG A 123 -13.17 10.52 -7.95
CA ARG A 123 -12.97 10.27 -6.53
C ARG A 123 -11.85 9.26 -6.25
N VAL A 124 -11.62 8.33 -7.18
CA VAL A 124 -10.54 7.35 -7.03
C VAL A 124 -9.18 8.06 -7.02
N ALA A 125 -8.91 8.91 -8.00
CA ALA A 125 -7.65 9.65 -8.06
C ALA A 125 -7.52 10.67 -6.91
N ASP A 126 -8.63 11.25 -6.46
CA ASP A 126 -8.63 12.29 -5.44
C ASP A 126 -8.53 11.76 -4.00
N GLU A 127 -9.16 10.63 -3.72
CA GLU A 127 -9.31 10.09 -2.36
C GLU A 127 -8.47 8.81 -2.14
N LEU A 128 -8.16 8.05 -3.21
CA LEU A 128 -7.53 6.74 -3.10
C LEU A 128 -6.07 6.71 -3.58
N ILE A 129 -5.53 7.84 -4.02
CA ILE A 129 -4.11 7.99 -4.36
C ILE A 129 -3.52 9.06 -3.45
N SER A 130 -2.53 8.68 -2.64
CA SER A 130 -1.86 9.61 -1.72
C SER A 130 -1.11 10.69 -2.51
N LYS A 131 -1.17 11.92 -2.00
CA LYS A 131 -0.49 13.10 -2.55
C LYS A 131 0.65 13.51 -1.59
N PRO A 132 1.89 13.04 -1.80
CA PRO A 132 2.97 13.24 -0.84
C PRO A 132 3.37 14.70 -0.68
N THR A 133 3.71 15.11 0.55
CA THR A 133 4.20 16.47 0.85
C THR A 133 5.38 16.44 1.79
N VAL A 134 6.35 17.34 1.62
CA VAL A 134 7.46 17.49 2.56
C VAL A 134 6.95 18.25 3.78
N ILE A 135 7.13 17.67 4.97
CA ILE A 135 6.66 18.25 6.25
C ILE A 135 7.79 18.65 7.18
N ALA A 136 9.01 18.18 6.93
CA ALA A 136 10.24 18.64 7.59
C ALA A 136 11.44 18.35 6.68
N HIS A 137 12.51 19.12 6.84
CA HIS A 137 13.76 18.90 6.11
C HIS A 137 14.95 19.42 6.92
N GLY A 138 16.14 18.92 6.57
CA GLY A 138 17.42 19.42 7.05
C GLY A 138 18.38 19.65 5.87
N ASP A 139 19.68 19.48 6.12
CA ASP A 139 20.72 19.75 5.12
C ASP A 139 20.68 18.74 3.96
N ASP A 140 20.54 17.45 4.28
CA ASP A 140 20.58 16.35 3.30
C ASP A 140 19.46 15.31 3.50
N TRP A 141 18.47 15.65 4.33
CA TRP A 141 17.32 14.80 4.62
C TRP A 141 16.00 15.54 4.51
N GLN A 142 14.93 14.79 4.21
CA GLN A 142 13.56 15.26 4.32
C GLN A 142 12.63 14.18 4.89
N LEU A 143 11.58 14.64 5.55
CA LEU A 143 10.45 13.84 5.98
C LEU A 143 9.26 14.15 5.09
N VAL A 144 8.81 13.14 4.36
CA VAL A 144 7.66 13.22 3.47
C VAL A 144 6.46 12.59 4.16
N HIS A 145 5.34 13.30 4.23
CA HIS A 145 4.05 12.75 4.62
C HIS A 145 3.37 12.15 3.39
N LEU A 146 3.02 10.87 3.44
CA LEU A 146 2.19 10.18 2.46
C LEU A 146 0.80 9.98 3.11
N PRO A 147 -0.10 10.97 3.01
CA PRO A 147 -1.35 10.95 3.75
C PRO A 147 -2.20 9.72 3.40
N THR A 148 -2.66 9.02 4.43
CA THR A 148 -3.57 7.88 4.28
C THR A 148 -5.05 8.28 4.28
N HIS A 149 -5.92 7.36 3.88
CA HIS A 149 -7.36 7.61 3.83
C HIS A 149 -7.93 7.90 5.23
N ALA A 150 -9.04 8.63 5.32
CA ALA A 150 -9.68 8.97 6.59
C ALA A 150 -10.08 7.72 7.41
N ASP A 151 -10.48 6.65 6.72
CA ASP A 151 -10.85 5.36 7.33
C ASP A 151 -9.62 4.57 7.85
N HIS A 152 -8.40 4.91 7.41
CA HIS A 152 -7.19 4.23 7.87
C HIS A 152 -6.79 4.71 9.26
N PHE A 153 -6.61 3.78 10.20
CA PHE A 153 -6.19 4.08 11.58
C PHE A 153 -4.68 4.38 11.72
N TYR A 154 -3.90 4.09 10.69
CA TYR A 154 -2.47 4.36 10.61
C TYR A 154 -2.18 5.44 9.58
N ASP A 155 -1.01 6.07 9.71
CA ASP A 155 -0.49 7.04 8.77
C ASP A 155 0.92 6.61 8.31
N VAL A 156 1.36 7.18 7.18
CA VAL A 156 2.61 6.79 6.53
C VAL A 156 3.47 8.02 6.28
N HIS A 157 4.68 7.99 6.83
CA HIS A 157 5.72 8.94 6.47
C HIS A 157 6.86 8.21 5.75
N ARG A 158 7.70 8.94 5.04
CA ARG A 158 8.95 8.44 4.47
C ARG A 158 10.08 9.38 4.81
N PHE A 159 11.12 8.85 5.44
CA PHE A 159 12.40 9.53 5.54
C PHE A 159 13.14 9.35 4.23
N GLU A 160 13.76 10.40 3.73
CA GLU A 160 14.70 10.34 2.62
C GLU A 160 15.95 11.11 3.01
N PHE A 161 17.12 10.47 2.98
CA PHE A 161 18.34 11.05 3.56
C PHE A 161 19.61 10.50 2.92
N ASP A 162 20.64 11.35 2.84
CA ASP A 162 21.93 10.97 2.27
C ASP A 162 22.91 10.51 3.36
N SER A 163 23.00 11.21 4.51
CA SER A 163 23.86 10.81 5.64
C SER A 163 23.10 10.16 6.80
N SER A 164 22.26 10.91 7.51
CA SER A 164 21.52 10.40 8.67
C SER A 164 20.30 11.24 9.00
N VAL A 165 19.35 10.65 9.72
CA VAL A 165 18.18 11.35 10.25
C VAL A 165 17.89 10.90 11.68
N GLU A 166 17.55 11.85 12.54
CA GLU A 166 17.07 11.59 13.89
C GLU A 166 15.55 11.72 13.95
N ALA A 167 14.91 10.88 14.74
CA ALA A 167 13.48 10.92 14.93
C ALA A 167 13.07 10.52 16.34
N GLU A 168 12.00 11.14 16.82
CA GLU A 168 11.31 10.76 18.05
C GLU A 168 10.15 9.81 17.73
N THR A 169 9.89 8.87 18.64
CA THR A 169 8.77 7.92 18.54
C THR A 169 7.43 8.59 18.82
N GLY A 170 7.42 9.74 19.53
CA GLY A 170 6.19 10.42 19.94
C GLY A 170 5.23 9.51 20.72
N GLY A 171 5.79 8.58 21.50
CA GLY A 171 5.04 7.56 22.23
C GLY A 171 4.30 6.56 21.34
N SER A 172 4.64 6.43 20.05
CA SER A 172 4.06 5.45 19.13
C SER A 172 5.09 4.41 18.69
N CYS A 173 4.60 3.21 18.40
CA CYS A 173 5.41 2.21 17.71
C CYS A 173 5.54 2.59 16.24
N HIS A 174 6.76 2.49 15.69
CA HIS A 174 7.02 2.70 14.27
C HIS A 174 7.34 1.36 13.62
N VAL A 175 6.58 1.00 12.58
CA VAL A 175 6.91 -0.12 11.69
C VAL A 175 7.57 0.46 10.45
N MET A 176 8.78 0.01 10.14
CA MET A 176 9.65 0.69 9.19
C MET A 176 10.27 -0.28 8.19
N SER A 177 10.46 0.16 6.95
CA SER A 177 11.09 -0.64 5.90
C SER A 177 12.06 0.21 5.08
N LEU A 178 13.26 -0.30 4.82
CA LEU A 178 14.21 0.33 3.89
C LEU A 178 13.76 0.06 2.46
N VAL A 179 13.27 1.08 1.76
CA VAL A 179 12.66 0.97 0.43
C VAL A 179 13.50 1.55 -0.71
N GLU A 180 14.60 2.24 -0.39
CA GLU A 180 15.60 2.74 -1.34
C GLU A 180 16.96 2.83 -0.62
N GLY A 181 18.07 2.63 -1.34
CA GLY A 181 19.40 2.54 -0.74
C GLY A 181 19.80 1.08 -0.43
N THR A 182 21.04 0.88 0.01
CA THR A 182 21.62 -0.47 0.18
C THR A 182 21.48 -1.02 1.59
N SER A 183 21.84 -0.21 2.59
CA SER A 183 21.73 -0.55 4.00
C SER A 183 21.74 0.69 4.88
N ILE A 184 21.12 0.57 6.05
CA ILE A 184 21.11 1.59 7.09
C ILE A 184 21.51 0.97 8.43
N LEU A 185 22.09 1.78 9.31
CA LEU A 185 22.30 1.46 10.71
C LEU A 185 21.27 2.20 11.56
N LEU A 186 20.47 1.45 12.32
CA LEU A 186 19.59 1.98 13.36
C LEU A 186 20.39 2.10 14.66
N GLU A 187 20.45 3.30 15.23
CA GLU A 187 21.08 3.59 16.51
C GLU A 187 20.02 4.01 17.53
N MET A 188 19.97 3.33 18.67
CA MET A 188 19.07 3.62 19.78
C MET A 188 19.78 4.44 20.86
N ALA A 189 18.99 5.14 21.69
CA ALA A 189 19.52 5.97 22.76
C ALA A 189 20.29 5.20 23.85
N ASP A 190 20.03 3.89 24.01
CA ASP A 190 20.75 3.01 24.93
C ASP A 190 22.08 2.46 24.37
N GLY A 191 22.45 2.88 23.15
CA GLY A 191 23.65 2.42 22.44
C GLY A 191 23.43 1.16 21.61
N THR A 192 22.23 0.56 21.62
CA THR A 192 21.89 -0.56 20.73
C THR A 192 22.01 -0.14 19.28
N GLN A 193 22.67 -0.96 18.46
CA GLN A 193 22.80 -0.75 17.02
C GLN A 193 22.36 -1.98 16.25
N GLN A 194 21.64 -1.78 15.15
CA GLN A 194 21.26 -2.86 14.24
C GLN A 194 21.24 -2.40 12.79
N ARG A 195 21.89 -3.18 11.91
CA ARG A 195 21.88 -2.94 10.47
C ARG A 195 20.64 -3.53 9.83
N PHE A 196 20.08 -2.82 8.86
CA PHE A 196 19.02 -3.29 7.97
C PHE A 196 19.41 -3.08 6.51
N ASN A 197 19.22 -4.09 5.68
CA ASN A 197 19.48 -4.05 4.25
C ASN A 197 18.21 -3.69 3.46
N TYR A 198 18.37 -3.37 2.19
CA TYR A 198 17.27 -3.09 1.28
C TYR A 198 16.16 -4.15 1.38
N ALA A 199 14.91 -3.68 1.44
CA ALA A 199 13.70 -4.48 1.60
C ALA A 199 13.53 -5.20 2.96
N GLU A 200 14.42 -4.99 3.93
CA GLU A 200 14.20 -5.44 5.30
C GLU A 200 13.24 -4.51 6.06
N THR A 201 12.41 -5.13 6.91
CA THR A 201 11.42 -4.46 7.75
C THR A 201 11.79 -4.64 9.21
N PHE A 202 11.61 -3.58 9.99
CA PHE A 202 11.97 -3.52 11.41
C PHE A 202 10.98 -2.67 12.20
N VAL A 203 11.09 -2.74 13.52
CA VAL A 203 10.18 -2.06 14.43
C VAL A 203 10.99 -1.25 15.45
N VAL A 204 10.62 0.01 15.62
CA VAL A 204 11.09 0.84 16.73
C VAL A 204 9.95 0.97 17.75
N PRO A 205 10.09 0.40 18.96
CA PRO A 205 9.03 0.46 19.96
C PRO A 205 8.86 1.88 20.50
N ALA A 206 7.64 2.22 20.93
CA ALA A 206 7.33 3.52 21.54
C ALA A 206 8.31 3.89 22.67
N ALA A 207 8.68 2.90 23.49
CA ALA A 207 9.59 3.05 24.64
C ALA A 207 11.02 3.46 24.26
N ALA A 208 11.43 3.33 23.00
CA ALA A 208 12.76 3.80 22.57
C ALA A 208 12.90 5.33 22.68
N GLY A 209 11.78 6.06 22.59
CA GLY A 209 11.73 7.52 22.71
C GLY A 209 12.32 8.25 21.50
N ARG A 210 13.56 7.97 21.14
CA ARG A 210 14.28 8.51 19.99
C ARG A 210 15.20 7.46 19.36
N TYR A 211 15.49 7.64 18.08
CA TYR A 211 16.43 6.82 17.33
C TYR A 211 17.07 7.63 16.21
N ARG A 212 18.21 7.14 15.72
CA ARG A 212 18.90 7.68 14.55
C ARG A 212 19.02 6.61 13.49
N LEU A 213 18.80 6.98 12.24
CA LEU A 213 19.08 6.15 11.08
C LEU A 213 20.29 6.74 10.38
N VAL A 214 21.31 5.92 10.15
CA VAL A 214 22.52 6.30 9.42
C VAL A 214 22.56 5.53 8.12
N ASN A 215 22.74 6.23 7.01
CA ASN A 215 22.92 5.63 5.70
C ASN A 215 24.33 5.08 5.57
N GLU A 216 24.47 3.79 5.29
CA GLU A 216 25.77 3.16 5.07
C GLU A 216 26.07 2.97 3.57
N GLY A 217 25.14 3.38 2.69
CA GLY A 217 25.27 3.32 1.24
C GLY A 217 25.81 4.60 0.59
N ASN A 218 26.10 4.50 -0.71
CA ASN A 218 26.65 5.62 -1.51
C ASN A 218 25.57 6.51 -2.16
N GLY A 219 24.29 6.19 -2.00
CA GLY A 219 23.17 6.92 -2.58
C GLY A 219 22.09 7.16 -1.53
N ARG A 220 21.11 8.01 -1.87
CA ARG A 220 20.01 8.37 -0.98
C ARG A 220 19.28 7.14 -0.45
N ALA A 221 19.13 7.04 0.86
CA ALA A 221 18.30 6.04 1.50
C ALA A 221 16.87 6.55 1.65
N MET A 222 15.89 5.66 1.52
CA MET A 222 14.49 5.97 1.85
C MET A 222 13.92 4.92 2.79
N VAL A 223 13.33 5.37 3.89
CA VAL A 223 12.72 4.50 4.90
C VAL A 223 11.28 4.89 5.10
N VAL A 224 10.37 3.99 4.72
CA VAL A 224 8.94 4.14 5.00
C VAL A 224 8.70 3.87 6.47
N LYS A 225 7.86 4.68 7.10
CA LYS A 225 7.46 4.63 8.50
C LYS A 225 5.94 4.63 8.59
N ALA A 226 5.35 3.51 9.01
CA ALA A 226 3.95 3.40 9.39
C ALA A 226 3.78 3.51 10.92
N PHE A 227 2.76 4.22 11.37
CA PHE A 227 2.46 4.42 12.78
C PHE A 227 0.96 4.69 13.00
N VAL A 228 0.45 4.48 14.22
CA VAL A 228 -0.97 4.70 14.54
C VAL A 228 -1.25 6.20 14.69
N LYS A 229 -2.30 6.68 14.01
CA LYS A 229 -2.76 8.08 14.10
C LYS A 229 -3.14 8.44 15.53
N ALA A 230 -2.88 9.68 15.93
CA ALA A 230 -3.17 10.16 17.28
C ALA A 230 -4.64 9.99 17.70
N SER A 231 -5.59 10.15 16.77
CA SER A 231 -7.03 9.95 16.99
C SER A 231 -7.44 8.52 17.30
N PHE A 232 -6.54 7.54 17.12
CA PHE A 232 -6.77 6.11 17.36
C PHE A 232 -5.87 5.55 18.48
N LYS A 233 -5.09 6.40 19.16
CA LYS A 233 -4.33 5.99 20.35
C LYS A 233 -5.29 5.88 21.53
N LEU A 234 -5.19 4.76 22.27
CA LEU A 234 -5.93 4.50 23.51
C LEU A 234 -5.46 5.39 24.65
#